data_AF-A0A6C0E3Y9-F1
#
_entry.id   AF-A0A6C0E3Y9-F1
#
_cell.length_a   1.000
_cell.length_b   1.000
_cell.length_c   1.000
_cell.angle_alpha   90.00
_cell.angle_beta   90.00
_cell.angle_gamma   90.00
#
_symmetry.space_group_name_H-M   'P 1'
#
loop_
_entity.id
_entity.type
_entity.pdbx_description
1 polymer ?
#
loop_
_entity_poly.entity_id
_entity_poly.type
_entity_poly.pdbx_seq_one_letter_code
_entity_poly.pdbx_strand_id
1 'polypeptide(L)'
;MRALSKSKSKKIPQNAVDKYSKELLKQQYEIFKNYIISRKNSSELLDIKFRSSGIPEDISENMIKFILHKHGDVTSSWDCKGDLLSSIEGKQECKCFTSDAPITFTPSSEWDCIYFLDARNWLNDSFKLYKFPYKRTSDEWINIKANKKQSFKDQSLQGRRPRIRWPSLYPQIKEKCSLVFEGTFDDIVLDSSDCADCVNTKESQESHE
;
A
#
# COMPACT_ATOMS: atom_id res chain seq x y z
N MET A 1 -22.95 20.07 -36.76
CA MET A 1 -21.66 19.43 -36.38
C MET A 1 -21.04 20.25 -35.27
N ARG A 2 -21.02 19.78 -34.02
CA ARG A 2 -20.32 20.46 -32.92
C ARG A 2 -18.87 19.98 -32.90
N ALA A 3 -17.93 20.90 -33.04
CA ALA A 3 -16.50 20.61 -32.96
C ALA A 3 -16.14 20.03 -31.58
N LEU A 4 -15.54 18.85 -31.58
CA LEU A 4 -14.92 18.24 -30.41
C LEU A 4 -13.75 19.12 -29.96
N SER A 5 -13.83 19.70 -28.77
CA SER A 5 -12.69 20.42 -28.19
C SER A 5 -11.60 19.39 -27.87
N LYS A 6 -10.44 19.56 -28.50
CA LYS A 6 -9.25 18.75 -28.19
C LYS A 6 -8.82 19.09 -26.77
N SER A 7 -9.06 18.17 -25.84
CA SER A 7 -8.48 18.17 -24.50
C SER A 7 -6.96 18.26 -24.63
N LYS A 8 -6.39 19.41 -24.25
CA LYS A 8 -4.93 19.57 -24.14
C LYS A 8 -4.47 18.67 -23.00
N SER A 9 -3.79 17.56 -23.30
CA SER A 9 -3.13 16.76 -22.28
C SER A 9 -2.07 17.65 -21.62
N LYS A 10 -2.27 18.03 -20.35
CA LYS A 10 -1.21 18.64 -19.56
C LYS A 10 -0.08 17.62 -19.44
N LYS A 11 1.06 17.88 -20.09
CA LYS A 11 2.31 17.17 -19.81
C LYS A 11 2.60 17.39 -18.32
N ILE A 12 2.65 16.30 -17.55
CA ILE A 12 3.07 16.33 -16.14
C ILE A 12 4.54 16.77 -16.15
N PRO A 13 4.92 17.86 -15.46
CA PRO A 13 6.31 18.27 -15.41
C PRO A 13 7.12 17.17 -14.74
N GLN A 14 8.18 16.74 -15.41
CA GLN A 14 8.99 15.57 -15.08
C GLN A 14 9.79 15.69 -13.77
N ASN A 15 9.59 16.79 -13.01
CA ASN A 15 10.35 17.19 -11.82
C ASN A 15 9.45 17.71 -10.69
N ALA A 16 8.17 17.33 -10.63
CA ALA A 16 7.39 17.61 -9.42
C ALA A 16 7.96 16.77 -8.27
N VAL A 17 8.62 17.43 -7.32
CA VAL A 17 9.20 16.77 -6.15
C VAL A 17 8.05 16.30 -5.27
N ASP A 18 7.94 14.99 -5.08
CA ASP A 18 7.00 14.39 -4.13
C ASP A 18 7.28 14.95 -2.72
N LYS A 19 6.30 15.63 -2.14
CA LYS A 19 6.44 16.35 -0.87
C LYS A 19 6.17 15.49 0.35
N TYR A 20 5.66 14.27 0.16
CA TYR A 20 5.33 13.39 1.27
C TYR A 20 6.60 12.70 1.75
N SER A 21 7.17 13.21 2.85
CA SER A 21 8.46 12.75 3.40
C SER A 21 8.30 11.56 4.35
N LYS A 22 9.42 10.91 4.69
CA LYS A 22 9.45 9.80 5.65
C LYS A 22 9.06 10.26 7.07
N GLU A 23 9.46 11.47 7.44
CA GLU A 23 9.13 12.09 8.73
C GLU A 23 7.63 12.34 8.83
N LEU A 24 7.01 12.85 7.75
CA LEU A 24 5.56 13.01 7.70
C LEU A 24 4.85 11.66 7.77
N LEU A 25 5.33 10.65 7.05
CA LEU A 25 4.78 9.30 7.13
C LEU A 25 4.84 8.75 8.56
N LYS A 26 6.00 8.87 9.23
CA LYS A 26 6.18 8.45 10.62
C LYS A 26 5.21 9.16 11.56
N GLN A 27 5.09 10.48 11.43
CA GLN A 27 4.15 11.26 12.24
C GLN A 27 2.69 10.81 12.03
N GLN A 28 2.25 10.69 10.77
CA GLN A 28 0.87 10.31 10.45
C GLN A 28 0.55 8.88 10.86
N TYR A 29 1.49 7.96 10.69
CA TYR A 29 1.37 6.57 11.14
C TYR A 29 1.17 6.48 12.65
N GLU A 30 2.01 7.17 13.43
CA GLU A 30 1.91 7.16 14.90
C GLU A 30 0.61 7.78 15.40
N ILE A 31 0.16 8.89 14.79
CA ILE A 31 -1.14 9.50 15.12
C ILE A 31 -2.28 8.50 14.89
N PHE A 32 -2.29 7.84 13.72
CA PHE A 32 -3.33 6.88 13.38
C PHE A 32 -3.29 5.63 14.28
N LYS A 33 -2.10 5.10 14.55
CA LYS A 33 -1.90 3.96 15.44
C LYS A 33 -2.43 4.23 16.85
N ASN A 34 -2.05 5.37 17.42
CA ASN A 34 -2.52 5.79 18.75
C ASN A 34 -4.03 6.02 18.79
N TYR A 35 -4.61 6.59 17.73
CA TYR A 35 -6.06 6.71 17.60
C TYR A 35 -6.75 5.33 17.65
N ILE A 36 -6.28 4.35 16.87
CA ILE A 36 -6.89 3.01 16.85
C ILE A 36 -6.73 2.29 18.19
N ILE A 37 -5.57 2.40 18.85
CA ILE A 37 -5.34 1.83 20.18
C ILE A 37 -6.33 2.44 21.19
N SER A 38 -6.49 3.76 21.19
CA SER A 38 -7.45 4.45 22.06
C SER A 38 -8.89 3.98 21.80
N ARG A 39 -9.27 3.80 20.52
CA ARG A 39 -10.60 3.28 20.15
C ARG A 39 -10.80 1.84 20.63
N LYS A 40 -9.77 0.99 20.56
CA LYS A 40 -9.82 -0.39 21.06
C LYS A 40 -10.00 -0.42 22.58
N ASN A 41 -9.20 0.34 23.32
CA ASN A 41 -9.32 0.44 24.78
C ASN A 41 -10.71 0.95 25.20
N SER A 42 -11.24 1.94 24.48
CA SER A 42 -12.60 2.44 24.73
C SER A 42 -13.67 1.38 24.44
N SER A 43 -13.46 0.56 23.41
CA SER A 43 -14.34 -0.54 23.02
C SER A 43 -14.43 -1.57 24.15
N GLU A 44 -13.28 -1.92 24.73
CA GLU A 44 -13.14 -2.88 25.83
C GLU A 44 -13.72 -2.34 27.14
N LEU A 45 -13.42 -1.09 27.49
CA LEU A 45 -13.91 -0.46 28.73
C LEU A 45 -15.44 -0.33 28.75
N LEU A 46 -16.06 -0.04 27.61
CA LEU A 46 -17.50 0.20 27.50
C LEU A 46 -18.29 -1.07 27.15
N ASP A 47 -17.63 -2.18 26.86
CA ASP A 47 -18.23 -3.38 26.27
C ASP A 47 -19.08 -3.08 25.01
N ILE A 48 -18.58 -2.15 24.17
CA ILE A 48 -19.23 -1.76 22.91
C ILE A 48 -18.26 -2.03 21.78
N LYS A 49 -18.68 -2.82 20.78
CA LYS A 49 -17.86 -3.12 19.61
C LYS A 49 -17.84 -1.97 18.61
N PHE A 50 -16.71 -1.27 18.49
CA PHE A 50 -16.50 -0.30 17.43
C PHE A 50 -15.98 -0.96 16.15
N ARG A 51 -16.40 -0.44 14.99
CA ARG A 51 -15.78 -0.80 13.71
C ARG A 51 -14.49 -0.01 13.56
N SER A 52 -13.36 -0.70 13.46
CA SER A 52 -12.06 -0.07 13.19
C SER A 52 -11.96 0.37 11.73
N SER A 53 -11.33 1.52 11.52
CA SER A 53 -10.92 1.99 10.20
C SER A 53 -9.70 1.20 9.71
N GLY A 54 -9.57 1.03 8.39
CA GLY A 54 -8.32 0.60 7.78
C GLY A 54 -7.27 1.72 7.84
N ILE A 55 -6.02 1.39 7.52
CA ILE A 55 -4.96 2.39 7.37
C ILE A 55 -5.37 3.38 6.26
N PRO A 56 -5.32 4.69 6.50
CA PRO A 56 -5.57 5.73 5.49
C PRO A 56 -4.77 5.54 4.21
N GLU A 57 -5.34 5.98 3.08
CA GLU A 57 -4.72 5.84 1.75
C GLU A 57 -3.35 6.50 1.69
N ASP A 58 -3.24 7.75 2.17
CA ASP A 58 -2.01 8.53 2.17
C ASP A 58 -0.89 7.82 2.94
N ILE A 59 -1.19 7.25 4.11
CA ILE A 59 -0.22 6.49 4.90
C ILE A 59 0.19 5.22 4.14
N SER A 60 -0.78 4.42 3.72
CA SER A 60 -0.50 3.10 3.13
C SER A 60 0.18 3.15 1.76
N GLU A 61 -0.18 4.12 0.92
CA GLU A 61 0.43 4.34 -0.40
C GLU A 61 1.86 4.86 -0.24
N ASN A 62 2.10 5.75 0.72
CA ASN A 62 3.46 6.23 0.98
C ASN A 62 4.35 5.17 1.66
N MET A 63 3.80 4.26 2.47
CA MET A 63 4.53 3.08 2.91
C MET A 63 5.00 2.24 1.73
N ILE A 64 4.10 1.95 0.77
CA ILE A 64 4.45 1.22 -0.45
C ILE A 64 5.54 1.97 -1.22
N LYS A 65 5.35 3.28 -1.47
CA LYS A 65 6.32 4.14 -2.14
C LYS A 65 7.73 4.01 -1.56
N PHE A 66 7.89 4.17 -0.25
CA PHE A 66 9.21 4.11 0.37
C PHE A 66 9.80 2.69 0.39
N ILE A 67 8.97 1.65 0.47
CA ILE A 67 9.44 0.28 0.22
C ILE A 67 9.99 0.18 -1.21
N LEU A 68 9.27 0.66 -2.23
CA LEU A 68 9.72 0.60 -3.62
C LEU A 68 11.03 1.36 -3.85
N HIS A 69 11.19 2.52 -3.21
CA HIS A 69 12.42 3.31 -3.26
C HIS A 69 13.62 2.50 -2.75
N LYS A 70 13.46 1.81 -1.61
CA LYS A 70 14.50 0.92 -1.05
C LYS A 70 14.81 -0.29 -1.92
N HIS A 71 13.83 -0.74 -2.70
CA HIS A 71 13.95 -1.87 -3.61
C HIS A 71 14.26 -1.47 -5.06
N GLY A 72 14.75 -0.24 -5.27
CA GLY A 72 15.37 0.21 -6.52
C GLY A 72 14.49 1.08 -7.43
N ASP A 73 13.20 1.23 -7.15
CA ASP A 73 12.32 2.15 -7.88
C ASP A 73 12.16 3.47 -7.12
N VAL A 74 13.20 4.31 -7.16
CA VAL A 74 13.18 5.67 -6.59
C VAL A 74 12.29 6.65 -7.36
N THR A 75 11.67 6.19 -8.46
CA THR A 75 10.86 7.06 -9.35
C THR A 75 9.36 6.97 -9.06
N SER A 76 8.93 6.03 -8.22
CA SER A 76 7.57 5.95 -7.74
C SER A 76 7.19 7.20 -6.95
N SER A 77 6.10 7.85 -7.31
CA SER A 77 5.64 9.12 -6.73
C SER A 77 4.15 9.09 -6.41
N TRP A 78 3.79 9.70 -5.28
CA TRP A 78 2.41 9.94 -4.87
C TRP A 78 1.85 11.27 -5.41
N ASP A 79 2.70 12.17 -5.93
CA ASP A 79 2.27 13.40 -6.60
C ASP A 79 1.80 13.11 -8.05
N CYS A 80 0.72 12.33 -8.15
CA CYS A 80 0.20 11.85 -9.42
C CYS A 80 -1.33 11.79 -9.43
N LYS A 81 -1.91 11.30 -10.53
CA LYS A 81 -3.34 10.97 -10.61
C LYS A 81 -3.52 9.46 -10.44
N GLY A 82 -4.14 9.05 -9.35
CA GLY A 82 -4.23 7.65 -8.93
C GLY A 82 -3.43 7.45 -7.64
N ASP A 83 -3.08 6.21 -7.35
CA ASP A 83 -2.38 5.84 -6.11
C ASP A 83 -0.88 6.19 -6.22
N LEU A 84 -0.14 5.53 -7.13
CA LEU A 84 1.27 5.83 -7.40
C LEU A 84 1.58 5.80 -8.91
N LEU A 85 2.61 6.55 -9.31
CA LEU A 85 3.14 6.55 -10.68
C LEU A 85 4.66 6.41 -10.67
N SER A 86 5.16 5.44 -11.43
CA SER A 86 6.59 5.16 -11.60
C SER A 86 7.02 5.32 -13.05
N SER A 87 8.25 5.79 -13.28
CA SER A 87 8.85 5.81 -14.62
C SER A 87 9.29 4.42 -15.10
N ILE A 88 9.46 3.48 -14.17
CA ILE A 88 9.87 2.10 -14.43
C ILE A 88 8.64 1.23 -14.72
N GLU A 89 7.63 1.32 -13.86
CA GLU A 89 6.48 0.40 -13.88
C GLU A 89 5.19 1.01 -14.42
N GLY A 90 5.12 2.34 -14.60
CA GLY A 90 3.90 3.02 -14.98
C GLY A 90 2.94 3.22 -13.82
N LYS A 91 1.63 3.07 -14.06
CA LYS A 91 0.59 3.25 -13.03
C LYS A 91 0.60 2.09 -12.04
N GLN A 92 0.75 2.41 -10.75
CA GLN A 92 0.82 1.44 -9.66
C GLN A 92 -0.46 1.56 -8.82
N GLU A 93 -1.32 0.52 -8.83
CA GLU A 93 -2.47 0.45 -7.91
C GLU A 93 -1.99 -0.08 -6.55
N CYS A 94 -2.46 0.54 -5.47
CA CYS A 94 -2.14 0.16 -4.11
C CYS A 94 -3.37 -0.40 -3.40
N LYS A 95 -3.21 -1.52 -2.70
CA LYS A 95 -4.27 -2.11 -1.88
C LYS A 95 -3.71 -2.50 -0.53
N CYS A 96 -4.06 -1.73 0.49
CA CYS A 96 -3.79 -2.06 1.88
C CYS A 96 -5.00 -2.76 2.51
N PHE A 97 -4.75 -3.84 3.26
CA PHE A 97 -5.80 -4.52 4.02
C PHE A 97 -5.32 -4.88 5.42
N THR A 98 -6.16 -4.56 6.42
CA THR A 98 -5.88 -4.80 7.84
C THR A 98 -6.67 -5.99 8.41
N SER A 99 -7.43 -6.70 7.57
CA SER A 99 -8.23 -7.88 7.93
C SER A 99 -8.52 -8.72 6.68
N ASP A 100 -9.17 -9.88 6.86
CA ASP A 100 -9.63 -10.70 5.74
C ASP A 100 -10.95 -10.20 5.10
N ALA A 101 -11.33 -8.95 5.36
CA ALA A 101 -12.44 -8.30 4.67
C ALA A 101 -12.16 -8.23 3.15
N PRO A 102 -13.21 -8.20 2.29
CA PRO A 102 -13.00 -8.12 0.85
C PRO A 102 -12.25 -6.86 0.42
N ILE A 103 -11.16 -7.05 -0.32
CA ILE A 103 -10.48 -5.99 -1.05
C ILE A 103 -11.41 -5.52 -2.16
N THR A 104 -11.64 -4.22 -2.23
CA THR A 104 -12.59 -3.61 -3.17
C THR A 104 -11.84 -2.95 -4.31
N PHE A 105 -12.31 -3.17 -5.54
CA PHE A 105 -11.71 -2.60 -6.74
C PHE A 105 -12.72 -1.73 -7.47
N THR A 106 -12.27 -0.58 -7.95
CA THR A 106 -13.10 0.29 -8.79
C THR A 106 -13.23 -0.34 -10.19
N PRO A 107 -14.42 -0.38 -10.82
CA PRO A 107 -14.58 -1.11 -12.08
C PRO A 107 -13.77 -0.49 -13.22
N SER A 108 -13.56 0.82 -13.15
CA SER A 108 -12.89 1.66 -14.14
C SER A 108 -11.46 2.07 -13.75
N SER A 109 -10.89 1.54 -12.65
CA SER A 109 -9.48 1.85 -12.36
C SER A 109 -8.57 1.16 -13.37
N GLU A 110 -7.45 1.81 -13.65
CA GLU A 110 -6.43 1.34 -14.58
C GLU A 110 -5.09 1.33 -13.87
N TRP A 111 -4.34 0.24 -14.05
CA TRP A 111 -2.99 0.11 -13.55
C TRP A 111 -2.17 -0.78 -14.47
N ASP A 112 -0.85 -0.57 -14.42
CA ASP A 112 0.14 -1.39 -15.10
C ASP A 112 0.66 -2.52 -14.18
N CYS A 113 0.70 -2.28 -12.87
CA CYS A 113 0.90 -3.29 -11.83
C CYS A 113 0.09 -2.97 -10.57
N ILE A 114 -0.06 -3.94 -9.67
CA ILE A 114 -0.77 -3.75 -8.40
C ILE A 114 0.02 -4.32 -7.22
N TYR A 115 0.04 -3.54 -6.15
CA TYR A 115 0.69 -3.85 -4.89
C TYR A 115 -0.33 -4.12 -3.78
N PHE A 116 -0.08 -5.18 -3.01
CA PHE A 116 -0.90 -5.58 -1.88
C PHE A 116 -0.10 -5.47 -0.59
N LEU A 117 -0.41 -4.46 0.22
CA LEU A 117 0.16 -4.28 1.55
C LEU A 117 -0.71 -5.06 2.55
N ASP A 118 -0.21 -6.21 2.98
CA ASP A 118 -0.77 -6.99 4.07
C ASP A 118 -0.39 -6.32 5.39
N ALA A 119 -1.37 -5.64 5.97
CA ALA A 119 -1.26 -4.90 7.22
C ALA A 119 -2.12 -5.55 8.31
N ARG A 120 -2.40 -6.86 8.24
CA ARG A 120 -3.23 -7.54 9.25
C ARG A 120 -2.61 -7.52 10.66
N ASN A 121 -1.29 -7.39 10.75
CA ASN A 121 -0.54 -7.33 12.00
C ASN A 121 0.09 -5.95 12.27
N TRP A 122 -0.46 -4.89 11.69
CA TRP A 122 0.13 -3.55 11.71
C TRP A 122 0.23 -2.92 13.10
N LEU A 123 -0.63 -3.26 14.06
CA LEU A 123 -0.53 -2.75 15.43
C LEU A 123 0.76 -3.22 16.13
N ASN A 124 1.34 -4.32 15.65
CA ASN A 124 2.64 -4.85 16.05
C ASN A 124 3.75 -4.49 15.04
N ASP A 125 3.52 -3.44 14.23
CA ASP A 125 4.42 -2.94 13.20
C ASP A 125 4.92 -4.05 12.27
N SER A 126 4.04 -4.91 11.76
CA SER A 126 4.42 -6.01 10.87
C SER A 126 3.65 -5.95 9.56
N PHE A 127 4.40 -5.93 8.46
CA PHE A 127 3.89 -5.70 7.12
C PHE A 127 4.50 -6.66 6.11
N LYS A 128 3.72 -7.01 5.09
CA LYS A 128 4.20 -7.70 3.89
C LYS A 128 3.71 -6.99 2.65
N LEU A 129 4.58 -6.75 1.69
CA LEU A 129 4.23 -6.18 0.40
C LEU A 129 4.35 -7.25 -0.68
N TYR A 130 3.24 -7.51 -1.37
CA TYR A 130 3.20 -8.40 -2.52
C TYR A 130 2.99 -7.59 -3.80
N LYS A 131 3.70 -7.95 -4.87
CA LYS A 131 3.56 -7.33 -6.20
C LYS A 131 2.92 -8.33 -7.16
N PHE A 132 1.93 -7.88 -7.91
CA PHE A 132 1.41 -8.57 -9.07
C PHE A 132 1.73 -7.74 -10.34
N PRO A 133 2.66 -8.18 -11.20
CA PRO A 133 3.27 -7.37 -12.24
C PRO A 133 2.45 -7.34 -13.54
N TYR A 134 1.12 -7.40 -13.45
CA TYR A 134 0.25 -7.42 -14.63
C TYR A 134 -0.77 -6.29 -14.60
N LYS A 135 -1.08 -5.82 -15.81
CA LYS A 135 -2.07 -4.77 -16.03
C LYS A 135 -3.46 -5.22 -15.60
N ARG A 136 -4.31 -4.26 -15.27
CA ARG A 136 -5.74 -4.49 -15.01
C ARG A 136 -6.44 -5.33 -16.09
N THR A 137 -6.08 -5.13 -17.35
CA THR A 137 -6.71 -5.73 -18.53
C THR A 137 -6.08 -7.05 -18.96
N SER A 138 -5.03 -7.50 -18.28
CA SER A 138 -4.36 -8.76 -18.54
C SER A 138 -5.28 -9.96 -18.32
N ASP A 139 -5.06 -11.05 -19.06
CA ASP A 139 -5.80 -12.30 -18.88
C ASP A 139 -5.61 -12.86 -17.46
N GLU A 140 -4.45 -12.62 -16.87
CA GLU A 140 -4.10 -12.99 -15.52
C GLU A 140 -4.98 -12.32 -14.47
N TRP A 141 -5.43 -11.09 -14.72
CA TRP A 141 -6.27 -10.36 -13.79
C TRP A 141 -7.77 -10.51 -14.10
N ILE A 142 -8.18 -10.34 -15.36
CA ILE A 142 -9.60 -10.30 -15.72
C ILE A 142 -10.32 -11.62 -15.44
N ASN A 143 -9.59 -12.74 -15.48
CA ASN A 143 -10.12 -14.09 -15.26
C ASN A 143 -10.19 -14.50 -13.78
N ILE A 144 -9.64 -13.71 -12.85
CA ILE A 144 -9.71 -13.97 -11.41
C ILE A 144 -11.17 -14.11 -10.99
N LYS A 145 -11.50 -15.17 -10.26
CA LYS A 145 -12.84 -15.38 -9.74
C LYS A 145 -13.10 -14.46 -8.56
N ALA A 146 -14.07 -13.57 -8.73
CA ALA A 146 -14.59 -12.72 -7.65
C ALA A 146 -15.60 -13.49 -6.78
N ASN A 147 -16.30 -14.46 -7.36
CA ASN A 147 -17.12 -15.44 -6.65
C ASN A 147 -17.21 -16.74 -7.47
N LYS A 148 -17.98 -17.73 -7.01
CA LYS A 148 -18.15 -19.03 -7.69
C LYS A 148 -18.66 -18.93 -9.14
N LYS A 149 -19.44 -17.89 -9.47
CA LYS A 149 -20.12 -17.73 -10.76
C LYS A 149 -19.44 -16.72 -11.67
N GLN A 150 -18.78 -15.72 -11.11
CA GLN A 150 -18.34 -14.52 -11.84
C GLN A 150 -16.84 -14.26 -11.66
N SER A 151 -16.20 -13.89 -12.75
CA SER A 151 -14.85 -13.33 -12.81
C SER A 151 -14.84 -11.83 -12.43
N PHE A 152 -13.64 -11.29 -12.28
CA PHE A 152 -13.40 -9.86 -12.12
C PHE A 152 -13.99 -9.09 -13.31
N LYS A 153 -13.77 -9.59 -14.53
CA LYS A 153 -14.32 -9.00 -15.77
C LYS A 153 -15.84 -8.92 -15.72
N ASP A 154 -16.50 -10.01 -15.34
CA ASP A 154 -17.96 -10.09 -15.32
C ASP A 154 -18.57 -9.05 -14.40
N GLN A 155 -18.02 -8.88 -13.19
CA GLN A 155 -18.51 -7.85 -12.26
C GLN A 155 -18.19 -6.44 -12.75
N SER A 156 -17.02 -6.23 -13.34
CA SER A 156 -16.60 -4.92 -13.83
C SER A 156 -17.44 -4.44 -15.01
N LEU A 157 -17.79 -5.32 -15.95
CA LEU A 157 -18.66 -5.02 -17.09
C LEU A 157 -20.09 -4.66 -16.65
N GLN A 158 -20.53 -5.14 -15.48
CA GLN A 158 -21.80 -4.77 -14.87
C GLN A 158 -21.73 -3.42 -14.12
N GLY A 159 -20.59 -2.72 -14.15
CA GLY A 159 -20.36 -1.51 -13.36
C GLY A 159 -20.27 -1.76 -11.85
N ARG A 160 -20.19 -3.03 -11.42
CA ARG A 160 -20.10 -3.40 -10.00
C ARG A 160 -18.64 -3.44 -9.58
N ARG A 161 -18.35 -2.91 -8.39
CA ARG A 161 -17.03 -3.04 -7.76
C ARG A 161 -16.75 -4.50 -7.41
N PRO A 162 -15.73 -5.13 -8.01
CA PRO A 162 -15.29 -6.45 -7.58
C PRO A 162 -14.83 -6.40 -6.12
N ARG A 163 -15.24 -7.39 -5.34
CA ARG A 163 -14.90 -7.53 -3.92
C ARG A 163 -14.35 -8.93 -3.69
N ILE A 164 -13.06 -9.05 -3.41
CA ILE A 164 -12.37 -10.34 -3.30
C ILE A 164 -11.57 -10.36 -2.01
N ARG A 165 -11.76 -11.39 -1.17
CA ARG A 165 -10.99 -11.55 0.08
C ARG A 165 -9.58 -12.05 -0.27
N TRP A 166 -8.56 -11.61 0.48
CA TRP A 166 -7.18 -12.06 0.27
C TRP A 166 -7.02 -13.59 0.27
N PRO A 167 -7.64 -14.37 1.18
CA PRO A 167 -7.56 -15.84 1.14
C PRO A 167 -8.16 -16.49 -0.12
N SER A 168 -9.03 -15.78 -0.85
CA SER A 168 -9.57 -16.24 -2.13
C SER A 168 -8.78 -15.70 -3.32
N LEU A 169 -8.22 -14.50 -3.21
CA LEU A 169 -7.44 -13.85 -4.25
C LEU A 169 -6.04 -14.46 -4.36
N TYR A 170 -5.30 -14.50 -3.26
CA TYR A 170 -3.88 -14.84 -3.26
C TYR A 170 -3.60 -16.21 -3.88
N PRO A 171 -4.34 -17.30 -3.58
CA PRO A 171 -4.11 -18.59 -4.24
C PRO A 171 -4.24 -18.55 -5.77
N GLN A 172 -5.05 -17.65 -6.33
CA GLN A 172 -5.22 -17.52 -7.78
C GLN A 172 -4.07 -16.76 -8.46
N ILE A 173 -3.36 -15.91 -7.71
CA ILE A 173 -2.29 -15.06 -8.23
C ILE A 173 -0.91 -15.44 -7.72
N LYS A 174 -0.80 -16.37 -6.76
CA LYS A 174 0.42 -16.69 -6.01
C LYS A 174 1.63 -16.95 -6.91
N GLU A 175 1.49 -17.80 -7.93
CA GLU A 175 2.58 -18.16 -8.86
C GLU A 175 3.05 -16.99 -9.73
N LYS A 176 2.26 -15.92 -9.77
CA LYS A 176 2.49 -14.71 -10.57
C LYS A 176 2.76 -13.49 -9.69
N CYS A 177 2.89 -13.70 -8.38
CA CYS A 177 2.98 -12.65 -7.38
C CYS A 177 4.29 -12.81 -6.61
N SER A 178 5.06 -11.75 -6.48
CA SER A 178 6.32 -11.74 -5.73
C SER A 178 6.15 -11.07 -4.37
N LEU A 179 6.77 -11.63 -3.33
CA LEU A 179 6.97 -10.92 -2.07
C LEU A 179 8.11 -9.91 -2.28
N VAL A 180 7.79 -8.62 -2.15
CA VAL A 180 8.75 -7.53 -2.32
C VAL A 180 9.39 -7.14 -0.99
N PHE A 181 8.60 -7.16 0.07
CA PHE A 181 9.04 -6.72 1.40
C PHE A 181 8.33 -7.52 2.48
N GLU A 182 9.05 -7.83 3.55
CA GLU A 182 8.53 -8.33 4.82
C GLU A 182 9.37 -7.72 5.93
N GLY A 183 8.73 -6.97 6.83
CA GLY A 183 9.45 -6.22 7.85
C GLY A 183 8.53 -5.32 8.68
N THR A 184 9.15 -4.40 9.38
CA THR A 184 8.52 -3.47 10.31
C THR A 184 8.28 -2.09 9.74
N PHE A 185 7.57 -1.23 10.47
CA PHE A 185 7.42 0.17 10.07
C PHE A 185 8.78 0.90 10.02
N ASP A 186 9.66 0.62 10.98
CA ASP A 186 11.00 1.20 11.00
C ASP A 186 11.84 0.74 9.80
N ASP A 187 11.70 -0.51 9.38
CA ASP A 187 12.33 -1.03 8.15
C ASP A 187 11.83 -0.31 6.89
N ILE A 188 10.72 0.44 6.95
CA ILE A 188 10.22 1.28 5.84
C ILE A 188 10.86 2.67 5.88
N VAL A 189 10.95 3.29 7.06
CA VAL A 189 11.33 4.71 7.18
C VAL A 189 12.82 4.94 7.46
N LEU A 190 13.50 4.07 8.21
CA LEU A 190 14.92 4.25 8.57
C LEU A 190 15.83 3.91 7.39
N ASP A 191 16.84 4.72 7.12
CA ASP A 191 17.87 4.33 6.15
C ASP A 191 18.88 3.39 6.81
N SER A 192 19.55 2.56 6.00
CA SER A 192 20.55 1.59 6.51
C SER A 192 21.72 2.23 7.27
N SER A 193 21.90 3.56 7.16
CA SER A 193 22.84 4.36 7.95
C SER A 193 22.38 4.63 9.38
N ASP A 194 21.07 4.66 9.63
CA ASP A 194 20.49 5.12 10.90
C ASP A 194 20.56 4.04 12.01
N CYS A 195 20.92 2.81 11.64
CA CYS A 195 21.12 1.70 12.57
C CYS A 195 22.55 1.63 13.16
N ALA A 196 23.50 2.42 12.65
CA ALA A 196 24.90 2.35 13.11
C ALA A 196 25.16 3.10 14.44
N ASP A 197 24.27 4.01 14.83
CA ASP A 197 24.50 4.90 15.98
C ASP A 197 24.02 4.33 17.33
N CYS A 198 23.38 3.15 17.35
CA CYS A 198 22.87 2.54 18.60
C CYS A 198 23.81 1.49 19.24
N VAL A 199 24.99 1.22 18.67
CA VAL A 199 25.90 0.18 19.17
C VAL A 199 27.09 0.72 19.99
N ASN A 200 27.40 2.02 19.96
CA ASN A 200 28.67 2.54 20.47
C ASN A 200 28.66 3.24 21.86
N THR A 201 27.65 3.02 22.72
CA THR A 201 27.59 3.67 24.05
C THR A 201 27.62 2.74 25.26
N LYS A 202 28.08 1.49 25.14
CA LYS A 202 28.15 0.56 26.30
C LYS A 202 29.52 0.02 26.71
N GLU A 203 30.63 0.46 26.11
CA GLU A 203 31.98 0.05 26.55
C GLU A 203 32.89 1.26 26.79
N SER A 204 32.75 1.94 27.93
CA SER A 204 33.83 2.80 28.49
C SER A 204 33.59 3.24 29.94
N GLN A 205 32.97 2.40 30.77
CA GLN A 205 32.96 2.60 32.22
C GLN A 205 33.05 1.25 32.93
N GLU A 206 34.26 0.69 33.04
CA GLU A 206 34.67 -0.22 34.13
C GLU A 206 36.14 -0.63 33.91
N SER A 207 37.08 0.23 34.31
CA SER A 207 38.45 -0.19 34.67
C SER A 207 39.22 0.96 35.32
N HIS A 208 38.85 1.35 36.53
CA HIS A 208 39.76 2.00 37.48
C HIS A 208 39.20 1.85 38.90
N GLU A 209 39.55 0.73 39.54
CA GLU A 209 39.82 0.62 40.98
C GLU A 209 40.89 -0.45 41.18
#